data_AF-F9ZZB4-F1
#
_entry.id   AF-F9ZZB4-F1
#
_cell.length_a   1.000
_cell.length_b   1.000
_cell.length_c   1.000
_cell.angle_alpha   90.00
_cell.angle_beta   90.00
_cell.angle_gamma   90.00
#
_symmetry.space_group_name_H-M   'P 1'
#
loop_
_entity.id
_entity.type
_entity.pdbx_description
1 polymer ?
#
loop_
_entity_poly.entity_id
_entity_poly.type
_entity_poly.pdbx_seq_one_letter_code
_entity_poly.pdbx_strand_id
1 'polypeptide(L)'
;MIKNWSSLLEIFGTDDGSLPDIEIDNLSGDEVISGYDFIRNHAERISSKEPSYWSTSKDCDVTFKYEDNPACQVVSGEAESFHLCFDGLKSPSGKKIPELGLFVFSDCLSFDYRMGAQWDEQAVKGLFELILCLSKDYANMKICHRNNINDDDGTIFQSHWDAYKNA
;
A
#
# COMPACT_ATOMS: atom_id res chain seq x y z
N MET A 1 11.25 16.50 10.79
CA MET A 1 10.51 17.40 9.88
C MET A 1 10.79 16.90 8.48
N ILE A 2 9.79 16.63 7.66
CA ILE A 2 10.05 16.24 6.26
C ILE A 2 10.62 17.48 5.55
N LYS A 3 11.82 17.33 4.98
CA LYS A 3 12.44 18.39 4.17
C LYS A 3 11.66 18.52 2.87
N ASN A 4 11.50 19.74 2.33
CA ASN A 4 10.83 19.98 1.05
C ASN A 4 9.37 19.46 0.97
N TRP A 5 8.57 19.69 2.02
CA TRP A 5 7.16 19.29 2.09
C TRP A 5 6.32 19.68 0.87
N SER A 6 6.62 20.82 0.22
CA SER A 6 5.89 21.29 -0.96
C SER A 6 5.86 20.29 -2.10
N SER A 7 6.95 19.56 -2.36
CA SER A 7 6.96 18.57 -3.45
C SER A 7 6.13 17.33 -3.12
N LEU A 8 6.07 16.94 -1.83
CA LEU A 8 5.15 15.86 -1.42
C LEU A 8 3.69 16.29 -1.49
N LEU A 9 3.41 17.57 -1.22
CA LEU A 9 2.06 18.11 -1.38
C LEU A 9 1.62 18.12 -2.85
N GLU A 10 2.54 18.29 -3.80
CA GLU A 10 2.23 18.17 -5.24
C GLU A 10 1.80 16.76 -5.64
N ILE A 11 2.41 15.72 -5.06
CA ILE A 11 2.14 14.32 -5.44
C ILE A 11 1.03 13.68 -4.59
N PHE A 12 0.83 14.10 -3.34
CA PHE A 12 -0.21 13.54 -2.46
C PHE A 12 -1.43 14.46 -2.29
N GLY A 13 -1.22 15.77 -2.29
CA GLY A 13 -2.25 16.75 -1.92
C GLY A 13 -3.04 17.32 -3.10
N THR A 14 -2.46 17.34 -4.30
CA THR A 14 -3.05 17.98 -5.49
C THR A 14 -3.83 16.97 -6.31
N ASP A 15 -5.13 16.88 -6.06
CA ASP A 15 -6.02 15.94 -6.77
C ASP A 15 -6.12 16.28 -8.27
N ASP A 16 -5.46 15.47 -9.09
CA ASP A 16 -5.49 15.52 -10.54
C ASP A 16 -6.44 14.48 -11.17
N GLY A 17 -7.17 13.72 -10.33
CA GLY A 17 -8.08 12.65 -10.74
C GLY A 17 -7.43 11.28 -10.99
N SER A 18 -6.11 11.15 -10.91
CA SER A 18 -5.41 9.85 -10.96
C SER A 18 -5.44 9.11 -9.61
N LEU A 19 -5.03 7.85 -9.64
CA LEU A 19 -4.78 7.00 -8.47
C LEU A 19 -3.36 6.47 -8.58
N PRO A 20 -2.36 7.22 -8.08
CA PRO A 20 -0.98 6.80 -8.15
C PRO A 20 -0.72 5.57 -7.29
N ASP A 21 0.28 4.79 -7.70
CA ASP A 21 0.66 3.53 -7.07
C ASP A 21 1.99 3.67 -6.33
N ILE A 22 2.06 3.09 -5.13
CA ILE A 22 3.30 2.83 -4.40
C ILE A 22 3.48 1.31 -4.36
N GLU A 23 4.32 0.81 -5.27
CA GLU A 23 4.62 -0.60 -5.40
C GLU A 23 5.71 -1.02 -4.42
N ILE A 24 5.47 -2.10 -3.68
CA ILE A 24 6.43 -2.82 -2.86
C ILE A 24 6.70 -4.14 -3.58
N ASP A 25 7.76 -4.15 -4.38
CA ASP A 25 8.09 -5.17 -5.38
C ASP A 25 9.24 -6.08 -4.91
N ASN A 26 9.49 -7.17 -5.65
CA ASN A 26 10.44 -8.24 -5.36
C ASN A 26 10.20 -8.95 -4.02
N LEU A 27 8.93 -9.17 -3.68
CA LEU A 27 8.55 -9.93 -2.50
C LEU A 27 8.52 -11.43 -2.84
N SER A 28 8.96 -12.25 -1.91
CA SER A 28 8.62 -13.67 -1.86
C SER A 28 7.17 -13.86 -1.42
N GLY A 29 6.61 -15.04 -1.69
CA GLY A 29 5.24 -15.34 -1.29
C GLY A 29 4.98 -15.18 0.21
N ASP A 30 5.94 -15.57 1.06
CA ASP A 30 5.83 -15.38 2.52
C ASP A 30 5.82 -13.90 2.92
N GLU A 31 6.58 -13.06 2.20
CA GLU A 31 6.62 -11.61 2.40
C GLU A 31 5.31 -10.94 1.94
N VAL A 32 4.69 -11.40 0.84
CA VAL A 32 3.35 -10.96 0.43
C VAL A 32 2.31 -11.31 1.50
N ILE A 33 2.30 -12.56 1.98
CA ILE A 33 1.33 -13.05 2.97
C ILE A 33 1.46 -12.28 4.28
N SER A 34 2.68 -12.13 4.78
CA SER A 34 2.96 -11.39 6.02
C SER A 34 2.72 -9.89 5.86
N GLY A 35 3.01 -9.33 4.69
CA GLY A 35 2.78 -7.92 4.38
C GLY A 35 1.30 -7.58 4.37
N TYR A 36 0.46 -8.39 3.73
CA TYR A 36 -0.99 -8.25 3.81
C TYR A 36 -1.48 -8.29 5.26
N ASP A 37 -1.04 -9.28 6.04
CA ASP A 37 -1.46 -9.40 7.44
C ASP A 37 -1.04 -8.20 8.28
N PHE A 38 0.18 -7.71 8.06
CA PHE A 38 0.69 -6.51 8.72
C PHE A 38 -0.16 -5.28 8.42
N ILE A 39 -0.48 -5.02 7.14
CA ILE A 39 -1.29 -3.88 6.71
C ILE A 39 -2.68 -3.96 7.32
N ARG A 40 -3.31 -5.13 7.23
CA ARG A 40 -4.62 -5.42 7.82
C ARG A 40 -4.62 -5.16 9.32
N ASN A 41 -3.61 -5.61 10.06
CA ASN A 41 -3.51 -5.38 11.50
C ASN A 41 -3.31 -3.88 11.89
N HIS A 42 -2.98 -3.03 10.93
CA HIS A 42 -2.88 -1.58 11.10
C HIS A 42 -4.11 -0.82 10.58
N ALA A 43 -5.07 -1.49 9.96
CA ALA A 43 -6.35 -0.94 9.56
C ALA A 43 -7.40 -1.12 10.65
N GLU A 44 -8.54 -0.43 10.52
CA GLU A 44 -9.72 -0.71 11.35
C GLU A 44 -10.71 -1.64 10.63
N ARG A 45 -10.75 -1.58 9.29
CA ARG A 45 -11.68 -2.35 8.45
C ARG A 45 -11.26 -2.41 6.99
N ILE A 46 -11.84 -3.36 6.24
CA ILE A 46 -11.96 -3.27 4.78
C ILE A 46 -13.15 -2.36 4.46
N SER A 47 -12.95 -1.36 3.61
CA SER A 47 -14.00 -0.44 3.18
C SER A 47 -14.66 -0.82 1.85
N SER A 48 -14.00 -1.66 1.04
CA SER A 48 -14.59 -2.29 -0.14
C SER A 48 -15.86 -3.05 0.23
N LYS A 49 -16.90 -2.89 -0.59
CA LYS A 49 -18.14 -3.66 -0.44
C LYS A 49 -17.90 -5.08 -0.92
N GLU A 50 -18.26 -6.06 -0.10
CA GLU A 50 -18.21 -7.49 -0.44
C GLU A 50 -16.86 -7.92 -1.05
N PRO A 51 -15.74 -7.78 -0.31
CA PRO A 51 -14.43 -8.07 -0.87
C PRO A 51 -14.34 -9.55 -1.28
N SER A 52 -13.88 -9.77 -2.51
CA SER A 52 -13.72 -11.09 -3.11
C SER A 52 -12.41 -11.19 -3.88
N TYR A 53 -12.00 -12.43 -4.13
CA TYR A 53 -11.00 -12.76 -5.15
C TYR A 53 -11.60 -13.80 -6.11
N TRP A 54 -11.07 -13.86 -7.33
CA TRP A 54 -11.44 -14.90 -8.28
C TRP A 54 -10.67 -16.19 -7.99
N SER A 55 -11.37 -17.28 -7.66
CA SER A 55 -10.79 -18.61 -7.45
C SER A 55 -10.60 -19.31 -8.79
N THR A 56 -9.36 -19.68 -9.09
CA THR A 56 -8.99 -20.35 -10.34
C THR A 56 -9.53 -21.78 -10.40
N SER A 57 -9.58 -22.49 -9.26
CA SER A 57 -10.07 -23.88 -9.22
C SER A 57 -11.60 -23.98 -9.26
N LYS A 58 -12.30 -22.99 -8.69
CA LYS A 58 -13.77 -22.97 -8.63
C LYS A 58 -14.42 -22.18 -9.77
N ASP A 59 -13.62 -21.38 -10.48
CA ASP A 59 -14.07 -20.50 -11.56
C ASP A 59 -15.18 -19.55 -11.09
N CYS A 60 -14.99 -18.93 -9.92
CA CYS A 60 -15.95 -18.00 -9.34
C CYS A 60 -15.31 -17.04 -8.31
N ASP A 61 -16.05 -15.96 -8.00
CA ASP A 61 -15.75 -15.09 -6.87
C ASP A 61 -15.93 -15.81 -5.53
N VAL A 62 -14.89 -15.71 -4.69
CA VAL A 62 -14.93 -16.14 -3.29
C VAL A 62 -14.83 -14.92 -2.40
N THR A 63 -15.91 -14.61 -1.70
CA THR A 63 -15.94 -13.54 -0.70
C THR A 63 -15.12 -13.91 0.53
N PHE A 64 -14.45 -12.94 1.12
CA PHE A 64 -13.73 -13.09 2.38
C PHE A 64 -14.09 -11.97 3.36
N LYS A 65 -13.63 -12.10 4.60
CA LYS A 65 -13.87 -11.16 5.69
C LYS A 65 -12.58 -10.48 6.12
N TYR A 66 -12.72 -9.47 6.96
CA TYR A 66 -11.60 -8.73 7.52
C TYR A 66 -10.59 -9.61 8.26
N GLU A 67 -11.05 -10.71 8.85
CA GLU A 67 -10.21 -11.62 9.63
C GLU A 67 -9.34 -12.54 8.75
N ASP A 68 -9.68 -12.67 7.46
CA ASP A 68 -9.05 -13.58 6.52
C ASP A 68 -7.78 -12.99 5.88
N ASN A 69 -6.89 -13.87 5.40
CA ASN A 69 -5.72 -13.51 4.60
C ASN A 69 -5.79 -14.18 3.21
N PRO A 70 -6.49 -13.59 2.23
CA PRO A 70 -6.60 -14.10 0.88
C PRO A 70 -5.28 -14.06 0.09
N ALA A 71 -4.25 -13.35 0.56
CA ALA A 71 -2.93 -13.35 -0.09
C ALA A 71 -2.33 -14.76 -0.17
N CYS A 72 -2.63 -15.64 0.80
CA CYS A 72 -2.25 -17.06 0.76
C CYS A 72 -2.76 -17.77 -0.51
N GLN A 73 -3.93 -17.38 -1.01
CA GLN A 73 -4.53 -17.98 -2.20
C GLN A 73 -3.90 -17.44 -3.48
N VAL A 74 -3.51 -16.16 -3.50
CA VAL A 74 -2.77 -15.57 -4.62
C VAL A 74 -1.40 -16.20 -4.76
N VAL A 75 -0.66 -16.33 -3.66
CA VAL A 75 0.68 -16.93 -3.64
C VAL A 75 0.67 -18.40 -4.01
N SER A 76 -0.39 -19.15 -3.67
CA SER A 76 -0.51 -20.56 -4.05
C SER A 76 -0.97 -20.77 -5.49
N GLY A 77 -1.43 -19.71 -6.18
CA GLY A 77 -2.04 -19.77 -7.52
C GLY A 77 -3.52 -20.19 -7.52
N GLU A 78 -4.13 -20.34 -6.34
CA GLU A 78 -5.57 -20.62 -6.21
C GLU A 78 -6.44 -19.39 -6.50
N ALA A 79 -5.90 -18.19 -6.32
CA ALA A 79 -6.58 -16.93 -6.62
C ALA A 79 -5.82 -16.10 -7.64
N GLU A 80 -6.55 -15.39 -8.49
CA GLU A 80 -5.98 -14.26 -9.23
C GLU A 80 -5.65 -13.09 -8.28
N SER A 81 -4.79 -12.20 -8.74
CA SER A 81 -4.53 -10.93 -8.04
C SER A 81 -5.83 -10.17 -7.81
N PHE A 82 -5.98 -9.59 -6.63
CA PHE A 82 -7.18 -8.87 -6.25
C PHE A 82 -6.83 -7.48 -5.70
N HIS A 83 -7.87 -6.66 -5.57
CA HIS A 83 -7.79 -5.31 -5.03
C HIS A 83 -8.86 -5.07 -3.97
N LEU A 84 -8.51 -4.37 -2.91
CA LEU A 84 -9.45 -3.90 -1.90
C LEU A 84 -8.96 -2.62 -1.22
N CYS A 85 -9.85 -1.90 -0.54
CA CYS A 85 -9.50 -0.71 0.20
C CYS A 85 -9.53 -0.97 1.72
N PHE A 86 -8.52 -0.44 2.41
CA PHE A 86 -8.44 -0.43 3.87
C PHE A 86 -8.69 0.98 4.40
N ASP A 87 -9.54 1.08 5.43
CA ASP A 87 -9.86 2.34 6.11
C ASP A 87 -9.47 2.27 7.60
N GLY A 88 -9.29 3.44 8.21
CA GLY A 88 -8.84 3.58 9.60
C GLY A 88 -7.37 3.22 9.81
N LEU A 89 -6.56 3.24 8.75
CA LEU A 89 -5.14 2.92 8.78
C LEU A 89 -4.38 3.82 9.76
N LYS A 90 -3.53 3.20 10.58
CA LYS A 90 -2.63 3.87 11.51
C LYS A 90 -1.23 3.33 11.38
N SER A 91 -0.24 4.21 11.42
CA SER A 91 1.15 3.78 11.52
C SER A 91 1.42 3.12 12.88
N PRO A 92 2.57 2.42 13.04
CA PRO A 92 2.98 1.85 14.33
C PRO A 92 3.06 2.88 15.47
N SER A 93 3.27 4.17 15.17
CA SER A 93 3.27 5.26 16.16
C SER A 93 1.90 5.92 16.34
N GLY A 94 0.86 5.43 15.67
CA GLY A 94 -0.53 5.88 15.78
C GLY A 94 -0.90 7.04 14.85
N LYS A 95 -0.07 7.40 13.87
CA LYS A 95 -0.41 8.45 12.89
C LYS A 95 -1.48 7.93 11.93
N LYS A 96 -2.53 8.71 11.72
CA LYS A 96 -3.60 8.36 10.79
C LYS A 96 -3.07 8.42 9.36
N ILE A 97 -3.40 7.41 8.58
CA ILE A 97 -3.14 7.35 7.14
C ILE A 97 -4.51 7.38 6.46
N PRO A 98 -4.70 8.18 5.40
CA PRO A 98 -5.89 8.10 4.56
C PRO A 98 -6.17 6.67 4.07
N GLU A 99 -7.40 6.42 3.61
CA GLU A 99 -7.76 5.16 2.96
C GLU A 99 -6.77 4.85 1.83
N LEU A 100 -6.32 3.59 1.78
CA LEU A 100 -5.45 3.07 0.73
C LEU A 100 -6.15 1.90 0.05
N GLY A 101 -6.13 1.88 -1.28
CA GLY A 101 -6.30 0.64 -2.02
C GLY A 101 -5.06 -0.23 -1.86
N LEU A 102 -5.24 -1.55 -1.90
CA LEU A 102 -4.19 -2.54 -1.87
C LEU A 102 -4.44 -3.55 -2.97
N PHE A 103 -3.56 -3.58 -3.95
CA PHE A 103 -3.42 -4.69 -4.88
C PHE A 103 -2.49 -5.75 -4.28
N VAL A 104 -2.88 -7.01 -4.43
CA VAL A 104 -2.12 -8.16 -3.97
C VAL A 104 -1.75 -9.05 -5.16
N PHE A 105 -0.45 -9.13 -5.45
CA PHE A 105 0.15 -10.01 -6.44
C PHE A 105 0.94 -11.13 -5.75
N SER A 106 1.42 -12.12 -6.50
CA SER A 106 2.21 -13.22 -5.90
C SER A 106 3.61 -12.80 -5.45
N ASP A 107 4.10 -11.64 -5.92
CA ASP A 107 5.44 -11.11 -5.71
C ASP A 107 5.48 -9.61 -5.40
N CYS A 108 4.32 -8.96 -5.24
CA CYS A 108 4.21 -7.52 -5.06
C CYS A 108 2.95 -7.15 -4.24
N LEU A 109 3.08 -6.11 -3.43
CA LEU A 109 1.96 -5.40 -2.82
C LEU A 109 1.99 -3.96 -3.34
N SER A 110 0.90 -3.47 -3.94
CA SER A 110 0.82 -2.08 -4.42
C SER A 110 -0.27 -1.33 -3.68
N PHE A 111 0.09 -0.19 -3.09
CA PHE A 111 -0.91 0.74 -2.58
C PHE A 111 -1.31 1.71 -3.67
N ASP A 112 -2.61 1.82 -3.94
CA ASP A 112 -3.12 3.02 -4.60
C ASP A 112 -3.64 4.01 -3.55
N TYR A 113 -3.60 5.30 -3.89
CA TYR A 113 -4.14 6.33 -3.02
C TYR A 113 -4.90 7.39 -3.80
N ARG A 114 -5.96 7.90 -3.16
CA ARG A 114 -6.62 9.12 -3.60
C ARG A 114 -5.87 10.32 -3.05
N MET A 115 -5.46 11.22 -3.93
CA MET A 115 -4.88 12.50 -3.55
C MET A 115 -5.90 13.40 -2.84
N GLY A 116 -5.41 14.40 -2.11
CA GLY A 116 -6.25 15.44 -1.52
C GLY A 116 -5.78 15.93 -0.16
N ALA A 117 -6.57 16.83 0.42
CA ALA A 117 -6.23 17.57 1.64
C ALA A 117 -6.05 16.69 2.89
N GLN A 118 -6.49 15.42 2.85
CA GLN A 118 -6.25 14.43 3.91
C GLN A 118 -4.76 14.03 4.04
N TRP A 119 -3.96 14.26 3.01
CA TRP A 119 -2.52 14.00 3.01
C TRP A 119 -1.72 15.18 3.59
N ASP A 120 -1.72 15.27 4.92
CA ASP A 120 -0.84 16.19 5.64
C ASP A 120 0.54 15.57 5.97
N GLU A 121 1.44 16.35 6.58
CA GLU A 121 2.78 15.88 6.93
C GLU A 121 2.74 14.69 7.91
N GLN A 122 1.70 14.54 8.73
CA GLN A 122 1.56 13.40 9.64
C GLN A 122 1.07 12.15 8.90
N ALA A 123 0.15 12.30 7.95
CA ALA A 123 -0.32 11.21 7.10
C ALA A 123 0.83 10.60 6.28
N VAL A 124 1.63 11.45 5.61
CA VAL A 124 2.77 10.96 4.81
C VAL A 124 3.85 10.33 5.69
N LYS A 125 4.14 10.90 6.88
CA LYS A 125 5.01 10.23 7.86
C LYS A 125 4.44 8.89 8.30
N GLY A 126 3.13 8.81 8.51
CA GLY A 126 2.47 7.56 8.91
C GLY A 126 2.63 6.48 7.85
N LEU A 127 2.45 6.84 6.57
CA LEU A 127 2.70 5.96 5.44
C LEU A 127 4.16 5.50 5.39
N PHE A 128 5.12 6.41 5.50
CA PHE A 128 6.54 6.04 5.54
C PHE A 128 6.89 5.14 6.73
N GLU A 129 6.31 5.36 7.92
CA GLU A 129 6.49 4.47 9.07
C GLU A 129 5.94 3.07 8.81
N LEU A 130 4.77 2.98 8.18
CA LEU A 130 4.13 1.72 7.81
C LEU A 130 5.03 0.94 6.84
N ILE A 131 5.46 1.59 5.76
CA ILE A 131 6.36 1.01 4.75
C ILE A 131 7.71 0.63 5.37
N LEU A 132 8.27 1.45 6.27
CA LEU A 132 9.52 1.15 6.94
C LEU A 132 9.43 -0.10 7.79
N CYS A 133 8.35 -0.27 8.55
CA CYS A 133 8.16 -1.46 9.35
C CYS A 133 7.94 -2.71 8.48
N LEU A 134 7.18 -2.62 7.40
CA LEU A 134 7.07 -3.69 6.40
C LEU A 134 8.45 -4.09 5.87
N SER A 135 9.29 -3.10 5.51
CA SER A 135 10.57 -3.33 4.85
C SER A 135 11.68 -3.96 5.70
N LYS A 136 11.53 -4.03 7.04
CA LYS A 136 12.63 -4.44 7.94
C LYS A 136 13.12 -5.86 7.68
N ASP A 137 12.20 -6.73 7.28
CA ASP A 137 12.48 -8.15 7.10
C ASP A 137 12.58 -8.55 5.62
N TYR A 138 12.42 -7.60 4.69
CA TYR A 138 12.34 -7.89 3.26
C TYR A 138 13.65 -7.57 2.54
N ALA A 139 14.44 -8.61 2.25
CA ALA A 139 15.84 -8.46 1.84
C ALA A 139 16.02 -7.82 0.44
N ASN A 140 15.12 -8.12 -0.50
CA ASN A 140 15.23 -7.71 -1.90
C ASN A 140 14.21 -6.66 -2.33
N MET A 141 13.43 -6.17 -1.35
CA MET A 141 12.31 -5.26 -1.56
C MET A 141 12.75 -4.01 -2.33
N LYS A 142 11.98 -3.67 -3.36
CA LYS A 142 12.08 -2.40 -4.06
C LYS A 142 10.80 -1.62 -3.84
N ILE A 143 10.94 -0.30 -3.74
CA ILE A 143 9.81 0.61 -3.69
C ILE A 143 9.84 1.47 -4.94
N CYS A 144 8.69 1.58 -5.60
CA CYS A 144 8.51 2.42 -6.77
C CYS A 144 7.25 3.27 -6.59
N HIS A 145 7.28 4.50 -7.06
CA HIS A 145 6.08 5.33 -7.19
C HIS A 145 5.74 5.47 -8.66
N ARG A 146 4.49 5.21 -9.03
CA ARG A 146 4.03 5.20 -10.42
C ARG A 146 2.73 5.95 -10.58
N ASN A 147 2.42 6.27 -11.84
CA ASN A 147 1.11 6.77 -12.27
C ASN A 147 0.72 8.13 -11.65
N ASN A 148 1.69 8.87 -11.11
CA ASN A 148 1.52 10.26 -10.69
C ASN A 148 2.08 11.20 -11.77
N ILE A 149 1.28 12.15 -12.27
CA ILE A 149 1.74 13.06 -13.33
C ILE A 149 2.78 14.06 -12.84
N ASN A 150 2.82 14.34 -11.53
CA ASN A 150 3.76 15.24 -10.89
C ASN A 150 5.03 14.49 -10.40
N ASP A 151 5.08 13.18 -10.60
CA ASP A 151 6.22 12.32 -10.23
C ASP A 151 6.33 11.14 -11.22
N ASP A 152 6.41 11.47 -12.52
CA ASP A 152 6.35 10.53 -13.62
C ASP A 152 7.52 9.52 -13.64
N ASP A 153 8.67 9.92 -13.10
CA ASP A 153 9.85 9.09 -12.88
C ASP A 153 9.98 8.54 -11.44
N GLY A 154 9.04 8.87 -10.56
CA GLY A 154 8.99 8.44 -9.16
C GLY A 154 10.08 9.03 -8.25
N THR A 155 10.87 9.99 -8.74
CA THR A 155 12.04 10.51 -8.01
C THR A 155 11.68 11.36 -6.81
N ILE A 156 10.55 12.07 -6.83
CA ILE A 156 10.09 12.88 -5.70
C ILE A 156 9.78 11.94 -4.55
N PHE A 157 8.89 10.97 -4.73
CA PHE A 157 8.59 10.01 -3.68
C PHE A 157 9.85 9.29 -3.18
N GLN A 158 10.66 8.75 -4.11
CA GLN A 158 11.84 7.98 -3.78
C GLN A 158 12.86 8.77 -2.95
N SER A 159 13.13 10.03 -3.32
CA SER A 159 14.10 10.87 -2.60
C SER A 159 13.67 11.17 -1.17
N HIS A 160 12.37 11.39 -0.94
CA HIS A 160 11.81 11.63 0.39
C HIS A 160 11.76 10.36 1.22
N TRP A 161 11.42 9.24 0.59
CA TRP A 161 11.45 7.92 1.22
C TRP A 161 12.87 7.56 1.67
N ASP A 162 13.88 7.71 0.82
CA ASP A 162 15.28 7.45 1.17
C ASP A 162 15.76 8.38 2.29
N ALA A 163 15.38 9.66 2.25
CA ALA A 163 15.71 10.59 3.33
C ALA A 163 15.06 10.18 4.66
N TYR A 164 13.84 9.64 4.62
CA TYR A 164 13.13 9.16 5.80
C TYR A 164 13.77 7.88 6.37
N LYS A 165 14.07 6.90 5.51
CA LYS A 165 14.68 5.62 5.89
C LYS A 165 16.06 5.77 6.54
N ASN A 166 16.81 6.82 6.18
CA ASN A 166 18.16 7.07 6.67
C ASN A 166 18.24 8.08 7.85
N ALA A 167 17.11 8.57 8.35
CA ALA A 167 17.04 9.53 9.45
C ALA A 167 16.99 8.85 10.83
#